data_AF-A0A2C5X1E5-F1
#
_entry.id   AF-A0A2C5X1E5-F1
#
_cell.length_a   1.000
_cell.length_b   1.000
_cell.length_c   1.000
_cell.angle_alpha   90.00
_cell.angle_beta   90.00
_cell.angle_gamma   90.00
#
_symmetry.space_group_name_H-M   'P 1'
#
loop_
_entity.id
_entity.type
_entity.pdbx_description
1 polymer ?
#
loop_
_entity_poly.entity_id
_entity_poly.type
_entity_poly.pdbx_seq_one_letter_code
_entity_poly.pdbx_strand_id
1 'polypeptide(L)' 'MSSREQYQIPSGSGAGIGSGSTKFEGPAKLNYICGDCGLNSTQHQTVPFLRCKECGCRILYKPRTKRMVQFEAR' A
#
# COMPACT_ATOMS: atom_id res chain seq x y z
N MET A 1 -23.24 21.64 13.82
CA MET A 1 -22.39 20.47 14.13
C MET A 1 -22.09 19.76 12.81
N SER A 2 -20.97 20.09 12.17
CA SER A 2 -20.66 19.62 10.81
C SER A 2 -20.08 18.21 10.84
N SER A 3 -20.80 17.28 10.23
CA SER A 3 -20.43 15.88 10.03
C SER A 3 -19.10 15.78 9.29
N ARG A 4 -18.08 15.21 9.94
CA ARG A 4 -16.86 14.75 9.26
C ARG A 4 -17.26 13.62 8.34
N GLU A 5 -17.19 13.84 7.02
CA GLU A 5 -17.34 12.77 6.04
C GLU A 5 -16.24 11.71 6.28
N GLN A 6 -16.68 10.54 6.71
CA GLN A 6 -15.81 9.45 7.11
C GLN A 6 -15.51 8.60 5.88
N TYR A 7 -14.25 8.63 5.43
CA TYR A 7 -13.78 7.74 4.37
C TYR A 7 -14.00 6.29 4.80
N GLN A 8 -14.92 5.61 4.13
CA GLN A 8 -15.23 4.22 4.43
C GLN A 8 -14.17 3.32 3.82
N ILE A 9 -13.35 2.75 4.69
CA ILE A 9 -12.44 1.66 4.32
C ILE A 9 -13.34 0.49 3.91
N PRO A 10 -13.15 -0.14 2.73
CA PRO A 10 -13.99 -1.25 2.31
C PRO A 10 -13.70 -2.47 3.21
N SER A 11 -14.45 -2.56 4.30
CA SER A 11 -14.61 -3.75 5.12
C SER A 11 -15.44 -4.73 4.30
N GLY A 12 -14.77 -5.76 3.79
CA GLY A 12 -15.37 -6.78 2.93
C GLY A 12 -16.46 -7.56 3.67
N SER A 13 -17.69 -7.07 3.55
CA SER A 13 -18.91 -7.78 3.93
C SER A 13 -19.65 -8.10 2.63
N GLY A 14 -19.45 -9.30 2.12
CA GLY A 14 -20.10 -9.78 0.90
C GLY A 14 -19.95 -11.28 0.77
N ALA A 15 -20.93 -12.01 1.30
CA ALA A 15 -21.08 -13.45 1.08
C ALA A 15 -21.30 -13.71 -0.42
N GLY A 16 -20.43 -14.52 -1.02
CA GLY A 16 -20.52 -14.96 -2.41
C GLY A 16 -19.49 -16.06 -2.68
N ILE A 17 -20.00 -17.25 -2.99
CA ILE A 17 -19.27 -18.51 -3.13
C ILE A 17 -18.28 -18.45 -4.31
N GLY A 18 -17.02 -18.78 -4.05
CA GLY A 18 -15.99 -18.95 -5.07
C GLY A 18 -14.72 -19.55 -4.46
N SER A 19 -14.53 -20.85 -4.63
CA SER A 19 -13.32 -21.59 -4.24
C SER A 19 -12.10 -21.09 -5.02
N GLY A 20 -11.46 -20.04 -4.52
CA GLY A 20 -10.14 -19.59 -4.93
C GLY A 20 -9.29 -19.49 -3.68
N SER A 21 -8.45 -20.48 -3.45
CA SER A 21 -7.47 -20.53 -2.36
C SER A 21 -6.52 -19.33 -2.46
N THR A 22 -6.89 -18.21 -1.82
CA THR A 22 -5.96 -17.11 -1.60
C THR A 22 -4.93 -17.60 -0.59
N LYS A 23 -3.79 -18.08 -1.08
CA LYS A 23 -2.58 -18.18 -0.27
C LYS A 23 -2.44 -16.84 0.45
N PHE A 24 -2.65 -16.83 1.75
CA PHE A 24 -2.26 -15.72 2.59
C PHE A 24 -0.74 -15.80 2.68
N GLU A 25 -0.10 -15.40 1.59
CA GLU A 25 1.34 -15.20 1.53
C GLU A 25 1.64 -14.21 2.67
N GLY A 26 2.51 -14.63 3.59
CA GLY A 26 2.96 -13.78 4.70
C GLY A 26 3.37 -12.39 4.20
N PRO A 27 3.48 -11.40 5.09
CA PRO A 27 3.45 -9.97 4.76
C PRO A 27 4.16 -9.69 3.43
N ALA A 28 3.36 -9.49 2.38
CA ALA A 28 3.85 -9.34 1.02
C ALA A 28 4.99 -8.32 1.04
N LYS A 29 6.14 -8.67 0.44
CA LYS A 29 7.31 -7.78 0.39
C LYS A 29 6.87 -6.41 -0.11
N LEU A 30 6.85 -5.43 0.79
CA LEU A 30 6.38 -4.08 0.47
C LEU A 30 7.46 -3.40 -0.34
N ASN A 31 7.15 -3.12 -1.61
CA ASN A 31 7.99 -2.34 -2.49
C ASN A 31 7.77 -0.87 -2.17
N TYR A 32 8.77 -0.14 -1.67
CA TYR A 32 8.65 1.30 -1.43
C TYR A 32 9.23 2.09 -2.60
N ILE A 33 8.74 3.32 -2.79
CA ILE A 33 9.22 4.25 -3.82
C ILE A 33 10.05 5.33 -3.15
N CYS A 34 11.24 5.56 -3.66
CA CYS A 34 12.12 6.66 -3.24
C CYS A 34 11.54 8.04 -3.60
N GLY A 35 11.57 8.99 -2.66
CA GLY A 35 11.04 10.34 -2.91
C GLY A 35 11.77 11.13 -4.00
N ASP A 36 13.11 11.05 -4.03
CA ASP A 36 13.92 11.85 -4.97
C ASP A 36 14.24 11.11 -6.27
N CYS A 37 14.40 9.80 -6.19
CA CYS A 37 14.90 8.98 -7.29
C CYS A 37 13.82 8.11 -7.95
N GLY A 38 12.62 8.01 -7.36
CA GLY A 38 11.48 7.29 -7.93
C GLY A 38 11.66 5.77 -8.08
N LEU A 39 12.83 5.23 -7.73
CA LEU A 39 13.12 3.81 -7.86
C LEU A 39 12.32 2.99 -6.84
N ASN A 40 11.85 1.83 -7.30
CA ASN A 40 11.25 0.85 -6.43
C ASN A 40 12.34 0.12 -5.64
N SER A 41 12.09 -0.08 -4.36
CA SER A 41 13.01 -0.74 -3.44
C SER A 41 12.32 -2.01 -2.94
N THR A 42 12.79 -3.16 -3.44
CA THR A 42 12.16 -4.50 -3.26
C THR A 42 12.68 -5.26 -2.03
N GLN A 43 13.74 -4.77 -1.40
CA GLN A 43 14.48 -5.48 -0.34
C GLN A 43 14.54 -4.63 0.94
N HIS A 44 13.40 -4.48 1.64
CA HIS A 44 13.33 -3.75 2.92
C HIS A 44 13.31 -4.65 4.16
N GLN A 45 13.10 -5.96 4.00
CA GLN A 45 12.85 -6.86 5.12
C GLN A 45 14.08 -7.13 6.02
N THR A 46 15.29 -6.71 5.64
CA THR A 46 16.52 -7.11 6.34
C THR A 46 17.46 -5.97 6.74
N VAL A 47 17.14 -4.71 6.45
CA VAL A 47 17.99 -3.57 6.82
C VAL A 47 17.37 -2.77 7.98
N PRO A 48 18.11 -2.53 9.08
CA PRO A 48 17.61 -1.77 10.22
C PRO A 48 17.42 -0.27 9.94
N PHE A 49 17.79 0.21 8.74
CA PHE A 49 17.69 1.60 8.33
C PHE A 49 16.95 1.75 6.98
N LEU A 50 15.89 2.57 6.99
CA LEU A 50 15.10 2.93 5.82
C LEU A 50 15.90 3.93 4.95
N ARG A 51 16.75 3.43 4.05
CA ARG A 51 17.57 4.25 3.15
C ARG A 51 17.48 3.76 1.70
N CYS A 52 17.41 4.70 0.79
CA CYS A 52 17.60 4.51 -0.65
C CYS A 52 19.05 4.09 -0.95
N LYS A 53 19.26 3.06 -1.78
CA LYS A 53 20.61 2.56 -2.14
C LYS A 53 21.35 3.48 -3.12
N GLU A 54 20.65 4.10 -4.05
CA GLU A 54 21.24 4.93 -5.11
C GLU A 54 21.51 6.37 -4.65
N CYS A 55 20.64 6.90 -3.78
CA CYS A 55 20.57 8.32 -3.46
C CYS A 55 20.84 8.65 -1.97
N GLY A 56 20.80 7.64 -1.08
CA GLY A 56 21.03 7.83 0.36
C GLY A 56 19.89 8.50 1.13
N CYS A 57 18.84 8.95 0.45
CA CYS A 57 17.67 9.58 1.05
C CYS A 57 16.88 8.60 1.94
N ARG A 58 16.25 9.14 2.99
CA ARG A 58 15.53 8.37 4.03
C ARG A 58 14.01 8.40 3.88
N ILE A 59 13.52 9.17 2.93
CA ILE A 59 12.08 9.36 2.69
C ILE A 59 11.67 8.39 1.59
N LEU A 60 10.79 7.45 1.95
CA LEU A 60 10.22 6.48 1.03
C LEU A 60 8.70 6.50 1.13
N TYR A 61 8.03 6.47 0.00
CA TYR A 61 6.58 6.42 -0.12
C TYR A 61 6.09 5.00 -0.32
N LYS A 62 4.91 4.70 0.23
CA LYS A 62 4.19 3.47 -0.09
C LYS A 62 3.56 3.61 -1.48
N PRO A 63 3.66 2.60 -2.36
CA PRO A 63 3.05 2.67 -3.68
C PRO A 63 1.53 2.73 -3.57
N ARG A 64 0.92 3.35 -4.59
CA ARG A 64 -0.54 3.34 -4.76
C ARG A 64 -1.05 1.91 -4.78
N THR A 65 -2.21 1.68 -4.15
CA THR A 65 -2.90 0.39 -4.25
C THR A 65 -3.31 0.13 -5.70
N LYS A 66 -3.18 -1.13 -6.15
CA LYS A 66 -3.68 -1.55 -7.48
C LYS A 66 -5.20 -1.69 -7.55
N ARG A 67 -5.88 -1.56 -6.41
CA ARG A 67 -7.34 -1.69 -6.31
C ARG A 67 -7.99 -0.40 -6.81
N MET A 68 -9.05 -0.53 -7.61
CA MET A 68 -9.86 0.60 -8.02
C MET A 68 -10.49 1.26 -6.80
N VAL A 69 -10.50 2.59 -6.77
CA VAL A 69 -11.14 3.38 -5.72
C VAL A 69 -12.25 4.20 -6.38
N GLN A 70 -13.46 4.11 -5.84
CA GLN A 70 -14.62 4.87 -6.29
C GLN A 70 -14.73 6.15 -5.45
N PHE A 71 -14.98 7.29 -6.11
CA PHE A 71 -15.19 8.57 -5.46
C PHE A 71 -16.54 9.16 -5.91
N GLU A 72 -17.21 9.90 -5.03
CA GLU A 72 -18.40 10.71 -5.35
C GLU A 72 -17.96 12.10 -5.82
N ALA A 73 -18.63 12.66 -6.84
CA ALA A 73 -18.35 14.00 -7.36
C ALA A 73 -19.11 15.06 -6.56
N ARG A 74 -18.64 15.35 -5.35
CA ARG A 74 -19.17 16.41 -4.47
C ARG A 74 -18.36 17.69 -4.57
#